data_AF-A0A6A4ZAF9-F1
#
_entry.id   AF-A0A6A4ZAF9-F1
#
_cell.length_a   1.000
_cell.length_b   1.000
_cell.length_c   1.000
_cell.angle_alpha   90.00
_cell.angle_beta   90.00
_cell.angle_gamma   90.00
#
_symmetry.space_group_name_H-M   'P 1'
#
loop_
_entity.id
_entity.type
_entity.pdbx_description
1 polymer ?
#
loop_
_entity_poly.entity_id
_entity_poly.type
_entity_poly.pdbx_seq_one_letter_code
_entity_poly.pdbx_strand_id
1 'polypeptide(L)'
;STAPADDSNNAIRTPQPARIVQRCAALSEDNDESDASSNEATPPPKKQKVNPHKRDKRSAGAVIGEAISKLVEVEASKVQQQNEPHQRVTQAIECLMENYSHLDGSDVATLADMMGQGFNATIFLALRGSSRDAWVSKNSN
;
A
#
# COMPACT_ATOMS: atom_id res chain seq x y z
N SER A 1 26.47 50.92 -18.98
CA SER A 1 25.01 50.78 -19.06
C SER A 1 24.69 49.31 -19.26
N THR A 2 24.67 48.48 -18.22
CA THR A 2 23.82 48.42 -17.01
C THR A 2 22.56 47.58 -17.26
N ALA A 3 22.51 46.49 -16.50
CA ALA A 3 21.41 45.59 -16.12
C ALA A 3 20.96 44.45 -17.08
N PRO A 4 21.05 43.18 -16.61
CA PRO A 4 20.25 42.06 -17.08
C PRO A 4 18.86 42.09 -16.41
N ALA A 5 17.82 41.60 -17.09
CA ALA A 5 16.46 41.55 -16.56
C ALA A 5 15.97 40.10 -16.37
N ASP A 6 15.52 39.88 -15.13
CA ASP A 6 14.50 38.93 -14.67
C ASP A 6 14.81 37.43 -14.67
N ASP A 7 15.65 37.09 -13.69
CA ASP A 7 15.59 35.82 -12.95
C ASP A 7 14.31 35.80 -12.09
N SER A 8 13.23 35.21 -12.62
CA SER A 8 11.97 35.02 -11.90
C SER A 8 12.13 33.92 -10.85
N ASN A 9 12.60 34.38 -9.70
CA ASN A 9 12.81 33.69 -8.45
C ASN A 9 11.49 33.08 -7.92
N ASN A 10 11.20 31.82 -8.29
CA ASN A 10 10.03 31.09 -7.81
C ASN A 10 10.28 30.61 -6.37
N ALA A 11 10.08 31.50 -5.41
CA ALA A 11 10.18 31.19 -3.98
C ALA A 11 9.05 30.24 -3.55
N ILE A 12 9.34 28.94 -3.55
CA ILE A 12 8.50 27.92 -2.92
C ILE A 12 8.48 28.20 -1.41
N ARG A 13 7.45 28.90 -0.94
CA ARG A 13 7.16 29.05 0.49
C ARG A 13 6.66 27.71 1.02
N THR A 14 7.55 26.94 1.63
CA THR A 14 7.16 25.80 2.48
C THR A 14 6.33 26.30 3.66
N PRO A 15 5.12 25.79 3.91
CA PRO A 15 4.39 26.12 5.13
C PRO A 15 5.11 25.50 6.33
N GLN A 16 5.59 26.34 7.26
CA GLN A 16 6.09 25.88 8.56
C GLN A 16 4.93 25.30 9.38
N PRO A 17 5.10 24.15 10.04
CA PRO A 17 4.14 23.70 11.04
C PRO A 17 4.19 24.64 12.25
N ALA A 18 3.06 25.30 12.53
CA ALA A 18 2.89 26.09 13.73
C ALA A 18 3.08 25.20 14.97
N ARG A 19 4.02 25.57 15.84
CA ARG A 19 4.21 24.93 17.16
C ARG A 19 2.92 25.09 17.97
N ILE A 20 2.24 23.98 18.21
CA ILE A 20 1.15 23.91 19.19
C ILE A 20 1.79 24.03 20.57
N VAL A 21 1.70 25.21 21.19
CA VAL A 21 1.94 25.40 22.61
C VAL A 21 0.73 24.82 23.34
N GLN A 22 0.86 23.60 23.85
CA GLN A 22 -0.17 22.98 24.68
C GLN A 22 -0.15 23.65 26.06
N ARG A 23 -1.02 24.65 26.22
CA ARG A 23 -1.36 25.28 27.50
C ARG A 23 -2.00 24.21 28.39
N CYS A 24 -1.30 23.81 29.45
CA CYS A 24 -1.93 23.08 30.55
C CYS A 24 -2.85 24.04 31.30
N ALA A 25 -4.13 23.70 31.40
CA ALA A 25 -5.07 24.37 32.28
C ALA A 25 -6.01 23.32 32.86
N ALA A 26 -5.94 23.13 34.18
CA ALA A 26 -6.88 22.47 35.10
C ALA A 26 -6.06 22.00 36.32
N LEU A 27 -6.25 22.42 37.58
CA LEU A 27 -7.38 23.02 38.27
C LEU A 27 -6.88 23.78 39.52
N SER A 28 -7.76 24.64 40.00
CA SER A 28 -7.67 25.58 41.12
C SER A 28 -7.18 24.99 42.44
N GLU A 29 -6.30 25.76 43.09
CA GLU A 29 -6.10 25.75 44.54
C GLU A 29 -7.39 26.28 45.20
N ASP A 30 -7.99 25.48 46.09
CA ASP A 30 -8.91 25.99 47.11
C ASP A 30 -8.49 25.42 48.46
N ASN A 31 -8.34 26.34 49.41
CA ASN A 31 -7.85 26.17 50.76
C ASN A 31 -8.87 25.50 51.69
N ASP A 32 -8.28 24.97 52.75
CA ASP A 32 -8.72 25.02 54.15
C ASP A 32 -9.60 23.95 54.80
N GLU A 33 -9.12 23.67 56.02
CA GLU A 33 -9.72 23.12 57.22
C GLU A 33 -10.23 21.67 57.31
N SER A 34 -9.51 20.95 58.19
CA SER A 34 -9.81 19.65 58.76
C SER A 34 -10.93 19.75 59.79
N ASP A 35 -11.77 18.72 59.94
CA ASP A 35 -12.32 18.43 61.26
C ASP A 35 -12.68 16.96 61.52
N ALA A 36 -12.23 16.52 62.70
CA ALA A 36 -12.72 15.50 63.63
C ALA A 36 -12.99 14.02 63.23
N SER A 37 -12.34 13.17 64.05
CA SER A 37 -12.43 11.71 64.28
C SER A 37 -13.78 11.18 64.80
N SER A 38 -14.19 9.95 64.42
CA SER A 38 -14.89 9.00 65.31
C SER A 38 -14.97 7.56 64.76
N ASN A 39 -15.29 6.62 65.65
CA ASN A 39 -14.85 5.22 65.77
C ASN A 39 -15.70 4.16 65.00
N GLU A 40 -15.04 3.05 64.63
CA GLU A 40 -15.52 1.64 64.66
C GLU A 40 -16.71 1.17 63.77
N ALA A 41 -16.39 0.44 62.69
CA ALA A 41 -17.08 -0.80 62.28
C ALA A 41 -16.29 -1.53 61.15
N THR A 42 -15.95 -2.79 61.38
CA THR A 42 -15.22 -3.70 60.47
C THR A 42 -15.88 -3.83 59.09
N PRO A 43 -15.17 -3.68 57.95
CA PRO A 43 -15.77 -3.91 56.64
C PRO A 43 -15.90 -5.42 56.33
N PRO A 44 -16.96 -5.86 55.60
CA PRO A 44 -17.22 -7.27 55.30
C PRO A 44 -16.16 -7.87 54.34
N PRO A 45 -16.03 -9.21 54.26
CA PRO A 45 -14.87 -9.87 53.69
C PRO A 45 -14.70 -9.62 52.19
N LYS A 46 -13.43 -9.44 51.81
CA LYS A 46 -12.91 -9.12 50.47
C LYS A 46 -13.57 -9.99 49.39
N LYS A 47 -14.40 -9.37 48.55
CA LYS A 47 -14.76 -9.93 47.24
C LYS A 47 -13.45 -10.17 46.47
N GLN A 48 -13.16 -11.43 46.15
CA GLN A 48 -12.04 -11.80 45.29
C GLN A 48 -12.13 -10.99 44.00
N LYS A 49 -11.12 -10.15 43.75
CA LYS A 49 -10.96 -9.46 42.47
C LYS A 49 -10.87 -10.53 41.40
N VAL A 50 -11.92 -10.66 40.60
CA VAL A 50 -11.86 -11.27 39.27
C VAL A 50 -10.79 -10.49 38.52
N ASN A 51 -9.64 -11.13 38.30
CA ASN A 51 -8.51 -10.53 37.61
C ASN A 51 -8.96 -10.31 36.16
N PRO A 52 -9.25 -9.08 35.71
CA PRO A 52 -9.68 -8.89 34.34
C PRO A 52 -8.51 -9.32 33.46
N HIS A 53 -8.79 -10.25 32.55
CA HIS A 53 -7.86 -10.73 31.55
C HIS A 53 -6.96 -9.60 31.05
N LYS A 54 -5.65 -9.88 30.99
CA LYS A 54 -4.60 -8.97 30.57
C LYS A 54 -5.08 -8.18 29.35
N ARG A 55 -5.60 -6.97 29.57
CA ARG A 55 -6.06 -6.10 28.49
C ARG A 55 -4.80 -5.75 27.71
N ASP A 56 -4.88 -5.97 26.41
CA ASP A 56 -3.86 -5.48 25.49
C ASP A 56 -3.64 -4.00 25.79
N LYS A 57 -2.40 -3.64 26.14
CA LYS A 57 -2.03 -2.26 26.51
C LYS A 57 -1.76 -1.40 25.28
N ARG A 58 -1.84 -1.97 24.07
CA ARG A 58 -1.66 -1.21 22.84
C ARG A 58 -2.79 -0.20 22.68
N SER A 59 -2.40 1.02 22.32
CA SER A 59 -3.36 2.07 21.97
C SER A 59 -4.25 1.59 20.81
N ALA A 60 -5.55 1.90 20.86
CA ALA A 60 -6.46 1.64 19.76
C ALA A 60 -5.93 2.24 18.44
N GLY A 61 -5.29 3.42 18.50
CA GLY A 61 -4.65 4.03 17.33
C GLY A 61 -3.50 3.20 16.74
N ALA A 62 -2.75 2.46 17.57
CA ALA A 62 -1.69 1.57 17.11
C ALA A 62 -2.26 0.33 16.39
N VAL A 63 -3.35 -0.23 16.91
CA VAL A 63 -4.04 -1.38 16.28
C VAL A 63 -4.69 -0.97 14.97
N ILE A 64 -5.33 0.20 14.94
CA ILE A 64 -5.93 0.77 13.72
C ILE A 64 -4.83 1.07 12.69
N GLY A 65 -3.74 1.71 13.11
CA GLY A 65 -2.60 2.00 12.23
C GLY A 65 -1.97 0.73 11.65
N GLU A 66 -1.80 -0.32 12.46
CA GLU A 66 -1.28 -1.62 12.01
C GLU A 66 -2.21 -2.28 10.97
N ALA A 67 -3.53 -2.24 11.19
CA ALA A 67 -4.50 -2.78 10.25
C ALA A 67 -4.51 -2.02 8.92
N ILE A 68 -4.42 -0.68 8.97
CA ILE A 68 -4.33 0.16 7.76
C ILE A 68 -3.02 -0.10 7.01
N SER A 69 -1.88 -0.16 7.70
CA SER A 69 -0.59 -0.48 7.07
C SER A 69 -0.63 -1.81 6.34
N LYS A 70 -1.20 -2.85 6.97
CA LYS A 70 -1.38 -4.17 6.35
C LYS A 70 -2.28 -4.13 5.11
N LEU A 71 -3.36 -3.36 5.14
CA LEU A 71 -4.24 -3.18 3.97
C LEU A 71 -3.49 -2.52 2.81
N VAL A 72 -2.71 -1.46 3.09
CA VAL A 72 -1.91 -0.75 2.07
C VAL A 72 -0.83 -1.67 1.49
N GLU A 73 -0.15 -2.47 2.32
CA GLU A 73 0.85 -3.45 1.86
C GLU A 73 0.22 -4.51 0.95
N VAL A 74 -0.99 -4.99 1.27
CA VAL A 74 -1.72 -5.95 0.41
C VAL A 74 -2.12 -5.31 -0.92
N GLU A 75 -2.56 -4.06 -0.93
CA GLU A 75 -2.90 -3.35 -2.18
C GLU A 75 -1.66 -3.08 -3.04
N ALA A 76 -0.56 -2.61 -2.43
CA ALA A 76 0.70 -2.39 -3.12
C ALA A 76 1.23 -3.69 -3.76
N SER A 77 1.13 -4.81 -3.05
CA SER A 77 1.57 -6.12 -3.54
C SER A 77 0.76 -6.58 -4.77
N LYS A 78 -0.54 -6.29 -4.82
CA LYS A 78 -1.40 -6.63 -5.96
C LYS A 78 -1.09 -5.79 -7.21
N VAL A 79 -0.79 -4.51 -7.02
CA VAL A 79 -0.39 -3.60 -8.12
C VAL A 79 0.95 -4.02 -8.72
N GLN A 80 1.83 -4.62 -7.91
CA GLN A 80 3.12 -5.12 -8.37
C GLN A 80 3.01 -6.42 -9.17
N GLN A 81 2.13 -7.35 -8.78
CA GLN A 81 1.92 -8.60 -9.52
C GLN A 81 1.28 -8.41 -10.91
N GLN A 82 0.40 -7.42 -11.10
CA GLN A 82 -0.17 -7.12 -12.42
C GLN A 82 0.77 -6.37 -13.38
N ASN A 83 1.90 -5.86 -12.90
CA ASN A 83 2.83 -5.08 -13.73
C ASN A 83 3.95 -5.90 -14.38
N GLU A 84 4.04 -7.18 -14.05
CA GLU A 84 5.05 -8.06 -14.61
C GLU A 84 4.93 -8.11 -16.15
N PRO A 85 5.95 -7.64 -16.88
CA PRO A 85 5.87 -7.48 -18.33
C PRO A 85 5.57 -8.80 -19.05
N HIS A 86 6.07 -9.92 -18.51
CA HIS A 86 5.83 -11.25 -19.04
C HIS A 86 4.34 -11.65 -18.97
N GLN A 87 3.64 -11.33 -17.87
CA GLN A 87 2.21 -11.65 -17.74
C GLN A 87 1.36 -10.81 -18.68
N ARG A 88 1.71 -9.54 -18.85
CA ARG A 88 1.00 -8.63 -19.77
C ARG A 88 1.13 -9.08 -21.22
N VAL A 89 2.33 -9.52 -21.64
CA VAL A 89 2.56 -10.06 -22.98
C VAL A 89 1.75 -11.35 -23.19
N THR A 90 1.80 -12.29 -22.24
CA THR A 90 1.03 -13.53 -22.32
C THR A 90 -0.47 -13.26 -22.43
N GLN A 91 -1.04 -12.43 -21.56
CA GLN A 91 -2.46 -12.09 -21.60
C GLN A 91 -2.87 -11.42 -22.91
N ALA A 92 -2.04 -10.52 -23.45
CA ALA A 92 -2.36 -9.87 -24.71
C ALA A 92 -2.36 -10.85 -25.89
N ILE A 93 -1.41 -11.79 -25.93
CA ILE A 93 -1.37 -12.84 -26.95
C ILE A 93 -2.59 -13.75 -26.84
N GLU A 94 -2.93 -14.19 -25.63
CA GLU A 94 -4.11 -15.04 -25.38
C GLU A 94 -5.40 -14.32 -25.80
N CYS A 95 -5.58 -13.07 -25.37
CA CYS A 95 -6.72 -12.24 -25.75
C CYS A 95 -6.83 -12.11 -27.27
N LEU A 96 -5.71 -11.92 -27.97
CA LEU A 96 -5.71 -11.80 -29.41
C LEU A 96 -6.13 -13.11 -30.09
N MET A 97 -5.59 -14.24 -29.65
CA MET A 97 -5.94 -15.56 -30.20
C MET A 97 -7.40 -15.95 -29.93
N GLU A 98 -7.94 -15.57 -28.78
CA GLU A 98 -9.33 -15.86 -28.40
C GLU A 98 -10.35 -15.01 -29.18
N ASN A 99 -10.05 -13.72 -29.39
CA ASN A 99 -10.99 -12.79 -30.01
C ASN A 99 -10.84 -12.69 -31.54
N TYR A 100 -9.71 -13.11 -32.10
CA TYR A 100 -9.40 -12.96 -33.52
C TYR A 100 -9.00 -14.30 -34.14
N SER A 101 -9.96 -15.23 -34.23
CA SER A 101 -9.77 -16.56 -34.82
C SER A 101 -9.42 -16.58 -36.32
N HIS A 102 -9.60 -15.45 -37.01
CA HIS A 102 -9.26 -15.28 -38.42
C HIS A 102 -7.83 -14.81 -38.65
N LEU A 103 -7.07 -14.46 -37.59
CA LEU A 103 -5.69 -14.07 -37.74
C LEU A 103 -4.83 -15.27 -38.08
N ASP A 104 -3.97 -15.10 -39.08
CA ASP A 104 -3.02 -16.12 -39.47
C ASP A 104 -1.95 -16.31 -38.40
N GLY A 105 -1.48 -17.55 -38.26
CA GLY A 105 -0.48 -17.91 -37.26
C GLY A 105 0.80 -17.06 -37.35
N SER A 106 1.19 -16.69 -38.58
CA SER A 106 2.35 -15.82 -38.85
C SER A 106 2.18 -14.40 -38.32
N ASP A 107 0.97 -13.84 -38.41
CA ASP A 107 0.68 -12.49 -37.92
C ASP A 107 0.70 -12.45 -36.40
N VAL A 108 0.08 -13.46 -35.78
CA VAL A 108 0.09 -13.64 -34.31
C VAL A 108 1.53 -13.83 -33.80
N ALA A 109 2.34 -14.64 -34.49
CA ALA A 109 3.76 -14.84 -34.14
C ALA A 109 4.57 -13.54 -34.25
N THR A 110 4.35 -12.75 -35.31
CA THR A 110 5.05 -11.48 -35.52
C THR A 110 4.66 -10.46 -34.47
N LEU A 111 3.37 -10.37 -34.14
CA LEU A 111 2.87 -9.49 -33.10
C LEU A 111 3.40 -9.89 -31.72
N ALA A 112 3.41 -11.19 -31.41
CA ALA A 112 3.97 -11.69 -30.15
C ALA A 112 5.46 -11.33 -29.99
N ASP A 113 6.25 -11.41 -31.06
CA ASP A 113 7.65 -10.95 -31.06
C ASP A 113 7.79 -9.45 -30.82
N MET A 114 6.95 -8.63 -31.44
CA MET A 114 6.97 -7.18 -31.23
C MET A 114 6.59 -6.82 -29.79
N MET A 115 5.65 -7.54 -29.20
CA MET A 115 5.17 -7.28 -27.84
C MET A 115 6.11 -7.82 -26.76
N GLY A 116 6.75 -8.96 -27.02
CA GLY A 116 7.56 -9.69 -26.03
C GLY A 116 9.05 -9.68 -26.32
N GLN A 117 9.60 -8.64 -26.98
CA GLN A 117 11.03 -8.57 -27.27
C GLN A 117 11.88 -8.82 -26.00
N GLY A 118 12.74 -9.84 -26.04
CA GLY A 118 13.54 -10.27 -24.88
C GLY A 118 12.86 -11.30 -23.96
N PHE A 119 11.62 -11.69 -24.25
CA PHE A 119 10.82 -12.68 -23.51
C PHE A 119 10.45 -13.90 -24.39
N ASN A 120 11.40 -14.40 -25.18
CA ASN A 120 11.16 -15.47 -26.16
C ASN A 120 10.55 -16.74 -25.55
N ALA A 121 10.98 -17.12 -24.34
CA ALA A 121 10.42 -18.28 -23.64
C ALA A 121 8.95 -18.07 -23.27
N THR A 122 8.59 -16.87 -22.82
CA THR A 122 7.22 -16.48 -22.51
C THR A 122 6.34 -16.49 -23.76
N ILE A 123 6.83 -15.89 -24.85
CA ILE A 123 6.14 -15.91 -26.16
C ILE A 123 5.89 -17.34 -26.60
N PHE A 124 6.90 -18.21 -26.57
CA PHE A 124 6.78 -19.61 -26.96
C PHE A 124 5.72 -20.37 -26.15
N LEU A 125 5.67 -20.14 -24.83
CA LEU A 125 4.68 -20.74 -23.94
C LEU A 125 3.26 -20.23 -24.22
N ALA A 126 3.11 -18.94 -24.51
CA ALA A 126 1.83 -18.29 -24.78
C ALA A 126 1.23 -18.71 -26.14
N LEU A 127 2.05 -18.74 -27.19
CA LEU A 127 1.62 -19.14 -28.53
C LEU A 127 1.19 -20.62 -28.54
N ARG A 128 0.20 -20.96 -29.36
CA ARG A 128 -0.28 -22.35 -29.57
C ARG A 128 -0.60 -22.59 -31.05
N GLY A 129 -0.64 -23.87 -31.44
CA GLY A 129 -1.03 -24.28 -32.80
C GLY A 129 -0.18 -23.65 -33.90
N SER A 130 -0.84 -23.20 -34.97
CA SER A 130 -0.20 -22.61 -36.15
C SER A 130 0.66 -21.38 -35.83
N SER A 131 0.28 -20.58 -34.84
CA SER A 131 1.08 -19.41 -34.41
C SER A 131 2.40 -19.82 -33.76
N ARG A 132 2.41 -20.92 -32.99
CA ARG A 132 3.65 -21.47 -32.40
C ARG A 132 4.55 -22.03 -33.50
N ASP A 133 3.98 -22.78 -34.45
CA ASP A 133 4.75 -23.39 -35.54
C ASP A 133 5.38 -22.33 -36.46
N ALA A 134 4.65 -21.26 -36.77
CA ALA A 134 5.16 -20.12 -37.53
C ALA A 134 6.31 -19.41 -36.77
N TRP A 135 6.16 -19.22 -35.46
CA TRP A 135 7.20 -18.62 -34.62
C TRP A 135 8.48 -19.48 -34.56
N VAL A 136 8.34 -20.80 -34.41
CA VAL A 136 9.49 -21.73 -34.42
C VAL A 136 10.17 -21.72 -35.79
N SER A 137 9.40 -21.78 -36.88
CA SER A 137 9.93 -21.75 -38.24
C SER A 137 10.73 -20.47 -38.51
N LYS A 138 10.26 -19.33 -38.02
CA LYS A 138 10.95 -18.04 -38.10
C LYS A 138 12.29 -18.02 -37.33
N ASN A 139 12.34 -18.66 -36.17
CA ASN A 139 13.53 -18.65 -35.29
C ASN A 139 14.50 -19.82 -35.54
N SER A 140 14.16 -20.75 -36.44
CA SER A 140 14.99 -21.91 -36.77
C SER A 140 15.85 -21.72 -38.02
N ASN A 141 15.77 -20.55 -38.66
CA ASN A 141 16.60 -20.11 -39.79
C ASN A 141 17.63 -19.08 -39.34
#